data_AF-A0A8J0T427-F1
#
_entry.id   AF-A0A8J0T427-F1
#
_cell.length_a   1.000
_cell.length_b   1.000
_cell.length_c   1.000
_cell.angle_alpha   90.00
_cell.angle_beta   90.00
_cell.angle_gamma   90.00
#
_symmetry.space_group_name_H-M   'P 1'
#
loop_
_entity.id
_entity.type
_entity.pdbx_description
1 polymer ?
#
loop_
_entity_poly.entity_id
_entity_poly.type
_entity_poly.pdbx_seq_one_letter_code
_entity_poly.pdbx_strand_id
1 'polypeptide(L)'
;MFRVNIVAIIFAFVLFPFHVCGKKHPNLQEQHSILETVDVTVVEGEAAIISCRVKNNNNYVIQLLNPNRQTIYFRDFRTLKDSRYSLVYFAGNELRISLSNVSVDDGGRYVCQLYSDPPQEAFATLTVIGKHPTLETEDVAVMEGGVAIISCRVTDNDDSVIQLLNPNRQTIFFQNMKALKDSRYQLVYFSGNQLKVSLSNVSVKDGGQYICQLYSDPPQEAFANVKVKA
;
A
#
# COMPACT_ATOMS: atom_id res chain seq x y z
N MET A 1 17.65 0.33 -103.83
CA MET A 1 18.38 1.61 -104.07
C MET A 1 17.71 2.63 -103.16
N PHE A 2 18.28 3.07 -102.04
CA PHE A 2 19.52 3.83 -101.93
C PHE A 2 20.43 3.35 -100.78
N ARG A 3 21.72 3.61 -100.98
CA ARG A 3 22.88 3.28 -100.14
C ARG A 3 23.20 4.44 -99.17
N VAL A 4 23.56 4.07 -97.93
CA VAL A 4 24.72 4.52 -97.11
C VAL A 4 24.71 6.01 -96.64
N ASN A 5 24.78 6.33 -95.34
CA ASN A 5 26.05 6.35 -94.61
C ASN A 5 25.94 6.20 -93.08
N ILE A 6 26.85 5.39 -92.55
CA ILE A 6 27.13 5.11 -91.14
C ILE A 6 28.25 6.05 -90.72
N VAL A 7 28.06 6.83 -89.64
CA VAL A 7 29.17 7.28 -88.78
C VAL A 7 28.71 7.33 -87.31
N ALA A 8 29.45 6.59 -86.47
CA ALA A 8 29.69 6.75 -85.03
C ALA A 8 28.59 6.44 -83.98
N ILE A 9 28.52 5.16 -83.62
CA ILE A 9 28.77 4.55 -82.29
C ILE A 9 28.79 5.50 -81.04
N ILE A 10 27.78 5.30 -80.18
CA ILE A 10 27.77 5.13 -78.71
C ILE A 10 28.34 6.25 -77.81
N PHE A 11 27.48 6.88 -76.99
CA PHE A 11 27.55 6.81 -75.51
C PHE A 11 26.18 7.13 -74.88
N ALA A 12 25.88 6.42 -73.79
CA ALA A 12 24.60 6.30 -73.11
C ALA A 12 24.10 7.59 -72.45
N PHE A 13 22.77 7.73 -72.28
CA PHE A 13 22.07 7.80 -70.98
C PHE A 13 20.56 8.03 -71.19
N VAL A 14 19.83 6.90 -71.16
CA VAL A 14 18.48 6.65 -70.60
C VAL A 14 17.80 7.90 -69.99
N LEU A 15 16.80 8.51 -70.65
CA LEU A 15 15.35 8.28 -70.54
C LEU A 15 14.68 8.75 -69.21
N PHE A 16 13.71 9.64 -69.41
CA PHE A 16 12.61 10.11 -68.54
C PHE A 16 12.93 11.11 -67.41
N PRO A 17 12.24 12.28 -67.40
CA PRO A 17 12.27 13.16 -66.25
C PRO A 17 11.66 12.43 -65.05
N PHE A 18 12.41 12.41 -63.95
CA PHE A 18 11.92 11.98 -62.64
C PHE A 18 10.57 12.62 -62.35
N HIS A 19 9.52 11.80 -62.35
CA HIS A 19 8.25 12.16 -61.72
C HIS A 19 8.56 12.35 -60.23
N VAL A 20 8.72 13.60 -59.82
CA VAL A 20 8.65 14.00 -58.42
C VAL A 20 7.21 13.74 -57.98
N CYS A 21 6.94 12.54 -57.43
CA CYS A 21 5.73 12.31 -56.65
C CYS A 21 5.98 12.79 -55.21
N GLY A 22 6.23 14.09 -55.09
CA GLY A 22 6.22 14.81 -53.82
C GLY A 22 4.81 15.23 -53.48
N LYS A 23 3.89 14.27 -53.30
CA LYS A 23 2.62 14.58 -52.61
C LYS A 23 2.94 14.61 -51.12
N LYS A 24 3.04 15.81 -50.54
CA LYS A 24 2.80 15.96 -49.10
C LYS A 24 1.40 15.42 -48.85
N HIS A 25 1.31 14.23 -48.26
CA HIS A 25 0.08 13.76 -47.65
C HIS A 25 -0.40 14.85 -46.67
N PRO A 26 -1.73 15.09 -46.56
CA PRO A 26 -2.25 16.00 -45.56
C PRO A 26 -1.72 15.57 -44.20
N ASN A 27 -1.37 16.55 -43.37
CA ASN A 27 -0.90 16.39 -42.01
C ASN A 27 -1.96 15.59 -41.23
N LEU A 28 -1.87 14.25 -41.26
CA LEU A 28 -2.48 13.42 -40.24
C LEU A 28 -1.63 13.67 -39.01
N GLN A 29 -2.18 14.46 -38.10
CA GLN A 29 -1.65 14.62 -36.77
C GLN A 29 -1.48 13.21 -36.20
N GLU A 30 -0.24 12.71 -36.19
CA GLU A 30 0.08 11.37 -35.76
C GLU A 30 -0.19 11.35 -34.25
N GLN A 31 -1.38 10.90 -33.87
CA GLN A 31 -1.84 10.96 -32.50
C GLN A 31 -1.15 9.82 -31.75
N HIS A 32 0.09 10.07 -31.34
CA HIS A 32 0.93 9.08 -30.65
C HIS A 32 0.23 8.59 -29.38
N SER A 33 0.33 7.30 -29.13
CA SER A 33 -0.17 6.71 -27.89
C SER A 33 0.67 7.23 -26.72
N ILE A 34 0.05 7.48 -25.58
CA ILE A 34 0.75 7.96 -24.38
C ILE A 34 0.39 7.03 -23.23
N LEU A 35 1.37 6.33 -22.68
CA LEU A 35 1.21 5.51 -21.49
C LEU A 35 1.35 6.35 -20.22
N GLU A 36 0.37 6.23 -19.33
CA GLU A 36 0.28 6.96 -18.07
C GLU A 36 -0.08 5.99 -16.93
N THR A 37 0.45 6.27 -15.73
CA THR A 37 0.08 5.61 -14.47
C THR A 37 0.32 6.61 -13.35
N VAL A 38 -0.25 6.36 -12.17
CA VAL A 38 -0.16 7.24 -11.01
C VAL A 38 0.33 6.48 -9.79
N ASP A 39 1.01 7.18 -8.89
CA ASP A 39 1.41 6.65 -7.58
C ASP A 39 0.17 6.32 -6.74
N VAL A 40 0.33 5.33 -5.85
CA VAL A 40 -0.74 4.81 -5.00
C VAL A 40 -0.24 4.76 -3.56
N THR A 41 -1.02 5.32 -2.63
CA THR A 41 -0.79 5.17 -1.20
C THR A 41 -1.94 4.38 -0.60
N VAL A 42 -1.63 3.35 0.19
CA VAL A 42 -2.62 2.44 0.77
C VAL A 42 -2.21 2.05 2.18
N VAL A 43 -3.18 1.78 3.06
CA VAL A 43 -2.90 1.23 4.40
C VAL A 43 -2.69 -0.27 4.31
N GLU A 44 -1.75 -0.81 5.08
CA GLU A 44 -1.53 -2.25 5.19
C GLU A 44 -2.82 -3.02 5.51
N GLY A 45 -3.01 -4.16 4.86
CA GLY A 45 -4.21 -5.01 4.92
C GLY A 45 -5.34 -4.58 3.98
N GLU A 46 -5.31 -3.35 3.45
CA GLU A 46 -6.30 -2.90 2.46
C GLU A 46 -5.96 -3.39 1.03
N ALA A 47 -6.76 -2.95 0.05
CA ALA A 47 -6.55 -3.28 -1.35
C ALA A 47 -6.02 -2.07 -2.13
N ALA A 48 -4.89 -2.23 -2.81
CA ALA A 48 -4.35 -1.24 -3.73
C ALA A 48 -4.94 -1.41 -5.14
N ILE A 49 -5.19 -0.30 -5.83
CA ILE A 49 -5.62 -0.29 -7.23
C ILE A 49 -4.51 0.31 -8.09
N ILE A 50 -3.93 -0.50 -8.97
CA ILE A 50 -2.87 -0.09 -9.89
C ILE A 50 -3.46 -0.05 -11.30
N SER A 51 -3.24 1.06 -12.02
CA SER A 51 -3.90 1.33 -13.30
C SER A 51 -2.92 1.87 -14.33
N CYS A 52 -2.67 1.08 -15.38
CA CYS A 52 -1.94 1.52 -16.56
C CYS A 52 -2.94 2.00 -17.61
N ARG A 53 -2.87 3.28 -18.00
CA ARG A 53 -3.79 3.88 -18.99
C ARG A 53 -3.02 4.34 -20.22
N VAL A 54 -3.58 4.10 -21.39
CA VAL A 54 -3.01 4.53 -22.67
C VAL A 54 -3.98 5.49 -23.34
N LYS A 55 -3.56 6.73 -23.57
CA LYS A 55 -4.28 7.65 -24.45
C LYS A 55 -4.04 7.23 -25.90
N ASN A 56 -5.10 7.25 -26.71
CA ASN A 56 -5.02 6.97 -28.16
C ASN A 56 -4.41 5.59 -28.45
N ASN A 57 -4.87 4.55 -27.74
CA ASN A 57 -4.31 3.22 -27.98
C ASN A 57 -4.78 2.66 -29.33
N ASN A 58 -3.82 2.37 -30.21
CA ASN A 58 -4.04 1.67 -31.46
C ASN A 58 -3.88 0.15 -31.28
N ASN A 59 -4.56 -0.41 -30.26
CA ASN A 59 -4.55 -1.83 -29.93
C ASN A 59 -3.17 -2.39 -29.51
N TYR A 60 -2.27 -1.54 -29.00
CA TYR A 60 -1.00 -1.95 -28.42
C TYR A 60 -1.23 -2.71 -27.11
N VAL A 61 -0.31 -3.62 -26.82
CA VAL A 61 -0.38 -4.49 -25.64
C VAL A 61 0.20 -3.79 -24.42
N ILE A 62 -0.53 -3.84 -23.31
CA ILE A 62 -0.10 -3.38 -21.99
C ILE A 62 0.37 -4.58 -21.17
N GLN A 63 1.50 -4.41 -20.49
CA GLN A 63 2.02 -5.33 -19.49
C GLN A 63 2.27 -4.58 -18.18
N LEU A 64 1.98 -5.22 -17.06
CA LEU A 64 2.24 -4.68 -15.73
C LEU A 64 3.20 -5.61 -14.98
N LEU A 65 4.27 -5.03 -14.42
CA LEU A 65 5.29 -5.72 -13.64
C LEU A 65 5.32 -5.23 -12.19
N ASN A 66 5.65 -6.13 -11.27
CA ASN A 66 5.88 -5.82 -9.87
C ASN A 66 7.28 -5.19 -9.65
N PRO A 67 7.61 -4.73 -8.41
CA PRO A 67 8.92 -4.16 -8.10
C PRO A 67 10.11 -5.10 -8.40
N ASN A 68 9.88 -6.42 -8.35
CA ASN A 68 10.86 -7.45 -8.70
C ASN A 68 10.96 -7.72 -10.21
N ARG A 69 10.34 -6.89 -11.06
CA ARG A 69 10.25 -7.04 -12.52
C ARG A 69 9.65 -8.38 -12.97
N GLN A 70 8.79 -8.98 -12.15
CA GLN A 70 7.99 -10.13 -12.56
C GLN A 70 6.69 -9.63 -13.19
N THR A 71 6.28 -10.27 -14.29
CA THR A 71 5.03 -9.91 -14.94
C THR A 71 3.86 -10.32 -14.06
N ILE A 72 2.99 -9.37 -13.74
CA ILE A 72 1.73 -9.60 -13.03
C ILE A 72 0.65 -9.95 -14.06
N TYR A 73 0.45 -9.04 -15.02
CA TYR A 73 -0.51 -9.20 -16.11
C TYR A 73 0.14 -8.85 -17.45
N PHE A 74 -0.23 -9.61 -18.48
CA PHE A 74 0.00 -9.30 -19.88
C PHE A 74 -1.37 -9.27 -20.56
N ARG A 75 -1.82 -8.09 -20.98
CA ARG A 75 -3.24 -7.84 -21.31
C ARG A 75 -4.13 -8.18 -20.10
N ASP A 76 -5.14 -8.99 -20.29
CA ASP A 76 -6.05 -9.55 -19.29
C ASP A 76 -5.57 -10.87 -18.67
N PHE A 77 -4.43 -11.40 -19.10
CA PHE A 77 -3.90 -12.68 -18.61
C PHE A 77 -2.96 -12.49 -17.42
N ARG A 78 -3.30 -13.07 -16.26
CA ARG A 78 -2.44 -13.09 -15.06
C ARG A 78 -1.33 -14.13 -15.22
N THR A 79 -0.08 -13.68 -15.18
CA THR A 79 1.11 -14.55 -15.28
C THR A 79 1.71 -14.89 -13.92
N LEU A 80 1.58 -14.00 -12.93
CA LEU A 80 2.08 -14.23 -11.58
C LEU A 80 1.15 -15.18 -10.81
N LYS A 81 1.73 -16.10 -10.03
CA LYS A 81 0.96 -17.07 -9.24
C LYS A 81 0.36 -16.48 -7.96
N ASP A 82 0.82 -15.31 -7.53
CA ASP A 82 0.26 -14.64 -6.36
C ASP A 82 -1.22 -14.29 -6.62
N SER A 83 -2.08 -15.00 -5.90
CA SER A 83 -3.53 -14.92 -6.05
C SER A 83 -4.14 -13.59 -5.59
N ARG A 84 -3.40 -12.79 -4.81
CA ARG A 84 -3.85 -11.48 -4.32
C ARG A 84 -4.01 -10.44 -5.43
N TYR A 85 -3.32 -10.64 -6.55
CA TYR A 85 -3.50 -9.83 -7.76
C TYR A 85 -4.73 -10.28 -8.55
N SER A 86 -5.71 -9.41 -8.69
CA SER A 86 -6.96 -9.67 -9.43
C SER A 86 -7.19 -8.62 -10.51
N LEU A 87 -7.79 -9.03 -11.63
CA LEU A 87 -8.14 -8.13 -12.70
C LEU A 87 -9.41 -7.37 -12.32
N VAL A 88 -9.35 -6.04 -12.28
CA VAL A 88 -10.52 -5.19 -12.02
C VAL A 88 -11.18 -4.82 -13.33
N TYR A 89 -10.37 -4.39 -14.30
CA TYR A 89 -10.86 -3.94 -15.60
C TYR A 89 -9.76 -4.06 -16.65
N PHE A 90 -10.11 -4.61 -17.81
CA PHE A 90 -9.29 -4.53 -19.01
C PHE A 90 -10.16 -4.15 -20.19
N ALA A 91 -9.86 -3.00 -20.78
CA ALA A 91 -10.36 -2.63 -22.09
C ALA A 91 -9.23 -1.94 -22.84
N GLY A 92 -9.33 -1.82 -24.16
CA GLY A 92 -8.23 -1.43 -25.05
C GLY A 92 -7.36 -0.24 -24.63
N ASN A 93 -7.79 0.65 -23.72
CA ASN A 93 -7.01 1.79 -23.24
C ASN A 93 -6.55 1.68 -21.78
N GLU A 94 -6.86 0.62 -21.06
CA GLU A 94 -6.59 0.53 -19.62
C GLU A 94 -6.49 -0.91 -19.10
N LEU A 95 -5.40 -1.17 -18.37
CA LEU A 95 -5.23 -2.34 -17.53
C LEU A 95 -5.28 -1.88 -16.07
N ARG A 96 -6.35 -2.25 -15.37
CA ARG A 96 -6.56 -1.94 -13.96
C ARG A 96 -6.66 -3.24 -13.16
N ILE A 97 -5.84 -3.33 -12.12
CA ILE A 97 -5.77 -4.49 -11.23
C ILE A 97 -5.98 -4.07 -9.79
N SER A 98 -6.33 -5.03 -8.94
CA SER A 98 -6.34 -4.89 -7.49
C SER A 98 -5.32 -5.85 -6.89
N LEU A 99 -4.53 -5.36 -5.95
CA LEU A 99 -3.73 -6.17 -5.04
C LEU A 99 -4.41 -6.14 -3.67
N SER A 100 -4.99 -7.26 -3.24
CA SER A 100 -5.69 -7.36 -1.95
C SER A 100 -4.73 -7.69 -0.81
N ASN A 101 -5.07 -7.26 0.42
CA ASN A 101 -4.29 -7.55 1.63
C ASN A 101 -2.81 -7.19 1.43
N VAL A 102 -2.59 -5.92 1.13
CA VAL A 102 -1.27 -5.35 0.87
C VAL A 102 -0.42 -5.39 2.14
N SER A 103 0.85 -5.79 2.03
CA SER A 103 1.85 -5.66 3.09
C SER A 103 2.91 -4.62 2.73
N VAL A 104 3.71 -4.20 3.72
CA VAL A 104 4.82 -3.25 3.47
C VAL A 104 5.80 -3.75 2.40
N ASP A 105 5.98 -5.08 2.29
CA ASP A 105 6.86 -5.72 1.30
C ASP A 105 6.35 -5.62 -0.14
N ASP A 106 5.06 -5.35 -0.36
CA ASP A 106 4.50 -5.11 -1.69
C ASP A 106 4.84 -3.72 -2.23
N GLY A 107 5.31 -2.82 -1.35
CA GLY A 107 5.68 -1.46 -1.67
C GLY A 107 6.82 -1.39 -2.68
N GLY A 108 6.84 -0.31 -3.47
CA GLY A 108 7.89 -0.06 -4.44
C GLY A 108 7.37 0.30 -5.82
N ARG A 109 8.27 0.26 -6.81
CA ARG A 109 8.01 0.76 -8.16
C ARG A 109 7.45 -0.32 -9.08
N TYR A 110 6.17 -0.22 -9.39
CA TYR A 110 5.49 -0.99 -10.41
C TYR A 110 5.74 -0.37 -11.79
N VAL A 111 5.79 -1.21 -12.82
CA VAL A 111 6.14 -0.79 -14.18
C VAL A 111 5.02 -1.18 -15.13
N CYS A 112 4.42 -0.18 -15.77
CA CYS A 112 3.57 -0.37 -16.94
C CYS A 112 4.46 -0.33 -18.18
N GLN A 113 4.35 -1.33 -19.06
CA GLN A 113 5.02 -1.36 -20.36
C GLN A 113 3.97 -1.37 -21.47
N LEU A 114 4.18 -0.54 -22.49
CA LEU A 114 3.38 -0.51 -23.72
C LEU A 114 4.25 -0.95 -24.89
N TYR A 115 3.81 -2.00 -25.57
CA TYR A 115 4.47 -2.53 -26.77
C TYR A 115 4.06 -1.74 -28.02
N SER A 116 4.35 -0.43 -28.03
CA SER A 116 4.26 0.46 -29.18
C SER A 116 5.60 0.57 -29.92
N ASP A 117 5.62 1.30 -31.03
CA ASP A 117 6.85 1.71 -31.71
C ASP A 117 6.98 3.25 -31.66
N PRO A 118 7.90 3.82 -30.85
CA PRO A 118 8.81 3.13 -29.93
C PRO A 118 8.10 2.57 -28.68
N PRO A 119 8.69 1.58 -27.97
CA PRO A 119 8.14 1.08 -26.71
C PRO A 119 8.11 2.16 -25.62
N GLN A 120 7.12 2.10 -24.73
CA GLN A 120 6.98 3.06 -23.63
C GLN A 120 6.95 2.35 -22.28
N GLU A 121 7.48 3.01 -21.26
CA GLU A 121 7.34 2.62 -19.85
C GLU A 121 6.75 3.78 -19.04
N ALA A 122 5.90 3.44 -18.09
CA ALA A 122 5.42 4.36 -17.07
C ALA A 122 5.53 3.71 -15.69
N PHE A 123 5.81 4.50 -14.67
CA PHE A 123 6.13 4.00 -13.33
C PHE A 123 5.11 4.49 -12.31
N ALA A 124 4.64 3.59 -11.46
CA ALA A 124 3.84 3.90 -10.29
C ALA A 124 4.56 3.41 -9.03
N THR A 125 4.71 4.28 -8.05
CA THR A 125 5.19 3.90 -6.72
C THR A 125 3.99 3.53 -5.87
N LEU A 126 3.97 2.29 -5.36
CA LEU A 126 3.07 1.88 -4.30
C LEU A 126 3.73 2.17 -2.95
N THR A 127 3.16 3.09 -2.19
CA THR A 127 3.54 3.38 -0.81
C THR A 127 2.54 2.72 0.12
N VAL A 128 3.02 1.82 0.97
CA VAL A 128 2.20 1.12 1.96
C VAL A 128 2.44 1.75 3.32
N ILE A 129 1.37 2.28 3.91
CA ILE A 129 1.37 2.80 5.27
C ILE A 129 1.19 1.60 6.19
N GLY A 130 2.27 1.20 6.87
CA GLY A 130 2.23 0.16 7.88
C GLY A 130 1.27 0.53 9.01
N LYS A 131 0.61 -0.47 9.59
CA LYS A 131 -0.18 -0.27 10.80
C LYS A 131 0.73 -0.34 12.01
N HIS A 132 0.58 0.61 12.93
CA HIS A 132 1.28 0.59 14.20
C HIS A 132 0.28 0.35 15.32
N PRO A 133 0.66 -0.43 16.34
CA PRO A 133 -0.17 -0.58 17.52
C PRO A 133 -0.53 0.80 18.08
N THR A 134 -1.73 0.98 18.61
CA THR A 134 -2.09 2.21 19.32
C THR A 134 -2.64 1.85 20.68
N LEU A 135 -1.99 2.34 21.75
CA LEU A 135 -2.38 2.09 23.13
C LEU A 135 -3.32 3.18 23.65
N GLU A 136 -4.47 2.78 24.19
CA GLU A 136 -5.49 3.64 24.76
C GLU A 136 -5.90 3.19 26.17
N THR A 137 -6.32 4.14 26.99
CA THR A 137 -6.90 3.91 28.33
C THR A 137 -7.78 5.10 28.71
N GLU A 138 -8.64 4.93 29.72
CA GLU A 138 -9.64 5.92 30.12
C GLU A 138 -9.54 6.24 31.62
N ASP A 139 -9.83 7.50 31.98
CA ASP A 139 -9.96 7.95 33.38
C ASP A 139 -11.09 7.19 34.09
N VAL A 140 -10.89 6.89 35.38
CA VAL A 140 -11.84 6.13 36.20
C VAL A 140 -12.28 6.99 37.39
N ALA A 141 -13.57 7.16 37.58
CA ALA A 141 -14.12 7.75 38.80
C ALA A 141 -14.82 6.66 39.63
N VAL A 142 -14.48 6.57 40.91
CA VAL A 142 -14.97 5.51 41.80
C VAL A 142 -15.22 6.07 43.19
N MET A 143 -16.21 5.54 43.91
CA MET A 143 -16.42 5.90 45.32
C MET A 143 -15.48 5.11 46.23
N GLU A 144 -15.08 5.69 47.36
CA GLU A 144 -14.36 4.96 48.40
C GLU A 144 -15.14 3.69 48.84
N GLY A 145 -14.42 2.60 49.06
CA GLY A 145 -14.97 1.25 49.27
C GLY A 145 -15.45 0.54 47.99
N GLY A 146 -15.54 1.24 46.86
CA GLY A 146 -16.02 0.71 45.59
C GLY A 146 -15.01 -0.19 44.85
N VAL A 147 -15.34 -0.49 43.59
CA VAL A 147 -14.50 -1.26 42.66
C VAL A 147 -14.15 -0.40 41.46
N ALA A 148 -12.87 -0.13 41.25
CA ALA A 148 -12.37 0.52 40.04
C ALA A 148 -12.03 -0.54 38.98
N ILE A 149 -12.24 -0.21 37.70
CA ILE A 149 -11.87 -1.07 36.58
C ILE A 149 -10.97 -0.27 35.67
N ILE A 150 -9.71 -0.68 35.55
CA ILE A 150 -8.70 -0.06 34.69
C ILE A 150 -8.54 -0.94 33.45
N SER A 151 -8.63 -0.34 32.26
CA SER A 151 -8.61 -1.05 30.98
C SER A 151 -7.61 -0.42 30.03
N CYS A 152 -6.53 -1.16 29.71
CA CYS A 152 -5.64 -0.85 28.61
C CYS A 152 -6.18 -1.52 27.34
N ARG A 153 -6.34 -0.78 26.24
CA ARG A 153 -6.77 -1.31 24.93
C ARG A 153 -5.72 -1.02 23.87
N VAL A 154 -5.47 -1.97 22.99
CA VAL A 154 -4.56 -1.83 21.86
C VAL A 154 -5.33 -2.07 20.56
N THR A 155 -5.19 -1.17 19.59
CA THR A 155 -5.63 -1.40 18.19
C THR A 155 -4.43 -1.73 17.33
N ASP A 156 -4.66 -2.49 16.24
CA ASP A 156 -3.61 -2.93 15.31
C ASP A 156 -2.38 -3.55 16.02
N ASN A 157 -2.64 -4.37 17.05
CA ASN A 157 -1.58 -5.02 17.82
C ASN A 157 -0.78 -5.98 16.95
N ASP A 158 0.54 -5.83 16.97
CA ASP A 158 1.55 -6.63 16.27
C ASP A 158 2.16 -7.69 17.21
N ASP A 159 1.32 -8.31 18.05
CA ASP A 159 1.70 -9.19 19.16
C ASP A 159 2.55 -8.52 20.26
N SER A 160 2.52 -7.19 20.32
CA SER A 160 3.12 -6.41 21.40
C SER A 160 2.55 -6.74 22.78
N VAL A 161 3.40 -6.53 23.81
CA VAL A 161 3.09 -6.91 25.19
C VAL A 161 2.50 -5.75 25.98
N ILE A 162 1.37 -5.99 26.66
CA ILE A 162 0.71 -5.01 27.53
C ILE A 162 1.09 -5.22 29.00
N GLN A 163 1.39 -4.13 29.70
CA GLN A 163 1.63 -4.09 31.14
C GLN A 163 0.82 -2.96 31.79
N LEU A 164 0.33 -3.20 33.00
CA LEU A 164 -0.33 -2.19 33.83
C LEU A 164 0.48 -1.94 35.10
N LEU A 165 0.77 -0.67 35.38
CA LEU A 165 1.46 -0.20 36.57
C LEU A 165 0.55 0.66 37.43
N ASN A 166 0.77 0.61 38.74
CA ASN A 166 0.13 1.49 39.70
C ASN A 166 0.80 2.89 39.71
N PRO A 167 0.24 3.88 40.44
CA PRO A 167 0.84 5.22 40.55
C PRO A 167 2.27 5.26 41.11
N ASN A 168 2.70 4.22 41.83
CA ASN A 168 4.07 4.06 42.32
C ASN A 168 4.99 3.36 41.32
N ARG A 169 4.57 3.21 40.05
CA ARG A 169 5.31 2.49 38.98
C ARG A 169 5.64 1.04 39.33
N GLN A 170 4.83 0.40 40.15
CA GLN A 170 4.93 -1.04 40.40
C GLN A 170 4.03 -1.78 39.43
N THR A 171 4.56 -2.82 38.79
CA THR A 171 3.79 -3.70 37.91
C THR A 171 2.67 -4.37 38.67
N ILE A 172 1.43 -4.12 38.25
CA ILE A 172 0.24 -4.83 38.73
C ILE A 172 0.12 -6.14 37.94
N PHE A 173 0.04 -6.02 36.61
CA PHE A 173 -0.04 -7.14 35.68
C PHE A 173 0.93 -6.94 34.52
N PHE A 174 1.56 -8.04 34.10
CA PHE A 174 2.29 -8.15 32.85
C PHE A 174 1.57 -9.22 32.03
N GLN A 175 0.92 -8.81 30.93
CA GLN A 175 -0.08 -9.64 30.25
C GLN A 175 -1.14 -10.15 31.25
N ASN A 176 -1.36 -11.47 31.33
CA ASN A 176 -2.23 -12.12 32.31
C ASN A 176 -1.53 -12.49 33.62
N MET A 177 -0.24 -12.22 33.78
CA MET A 177 0.52 -12.56 34.98
C MET A 177 0.45 -11.45 36.02
N LYS A 178 -0.06 -11.76 37.20
CA LYS A 178 -0.10 -10.83 38.33
C LYS A 178 1.29 -10.72 38.97
N ALA A 179 1.83 -9.51 39.04
CA ALA A 179 3.14 -9.23 39.63
C ALA A 179 3.04 -8.60 41.04
N LEU A 180 2.02 -7.76 41.28
CA LEU A 180 1.83 -7.10 42.57
C LEU A 180 1.16 -8.04 43.58
N LYS A 181 1.67 -8.07 44.81
CA LYS A 181 1.14 -8.95 45.88
C LYS A 181 -0.21 -8.49 46.47
N ASP A 182 -0.64 -7.26 46.21
CA ASP A 182 -1.92 -6.75 46.72
C ASP A 182 -3.10 -7.56 46.15
N SER A 183 -3.84 -8.23 47.04
CA SER A 183 -4.94 -9.13 46.69
C SER A 183 -6.18 -8.41 46.15
N ARG A 184 -6.28 -7.08 46.32
CA ARG A 184 -7.41 -6.29 45.84
C ARG A 184 -7.41 -6.11 44.32
N TYR A 185 -6.25 -6.24 43.67
CA TYR A 185 -6.14 -6.25 42.22
C TYR A 185 -6.47 -7.63 41.66
N GLN A 186 -7.40 -7.73 40.72
CA GLN A 186 -7.82 -8.99 40.10
C GLN A 186 -7.93 -8.84 38.59
N LEU A 187 -7.53 -9.87 37.85
CA LEU A 187 -7.68 -9.89 36.40
C LEU A 187 -9.16 -10.04 36.06
N VAL A 188 -9.71 -9.10 35.28
CA VAL A 188 -11.09 -9.16 34.79
C VAL A 188 -11.10 -9.81 33.41
N TYR A 189 -10.21 -9.37 32.52
CA TYR A 189 -10.13 -9.87 31.15
C TYR A 189 -8.73 -9.63 30.58
N PHE A 190 -8.25 -10.58 29.78
CA PHE A 190 -7.01 -10.44 29.02
C PHE A 190 -7.16 -11.02 27.61
N SER A 191 -6.65 -10.28 26.64
CA SER A 191 -6.40 -10.71 25.26
C SER A 191 -5.20 -9.94 24.72
N GLY A 192 -4.70 -10.27 23.52
CA GLY A 192 -3.64 -9.49 22.87
C GLY A 192 -3.97 -7.99 22.76
N ASN A 193 -5.26 -7.64 22.62
CA ASN A 193 -5.70 -6.26 22.40
C ASN A 193 -6.26 -5.57 23.66
N GLN A 194 -6.31 -6.26 24.80
CA GLN A 194 -6.92 -5.67 25.99
C GLN A 194 -6.44 -6.31 27.30
N LEU A 195 -6.06 -5.48 28.26
CA LEU A 195 -5.81 -5.86 29.65
C LEU A 195 -6.78 -5.09 30.55
N LYS A 196 -7.68 -5.80 31.23
CA LYS A 196 -8.69 -5.22 32.12
C LYS A 196 -8.50 -5.78 33.53
N VAL A 197 -8.30 -4.89 34.49
CA VAL A 197 -7.98 -5.22 35.88
C VAL A 197 -8.93 -4.48 36.81
N SER A 198 -9.49 -5.17 37.80
CA SER A 198 -10.30 -4.56 38.85
C SER A 198 -9.47 -4.30 40.10
N LEU A 199 -9.72 -3.18 40.77
CA LEU A 199 -9.24 -2.89 42.11
C LEU A 199 -10.45 -2.78 43.05
N SER A 200 -10.60 -3.72 43.98
CA SER A 200 -11.69 -3.73 44.96
C SER A 200 -11.36 -2.96 46.24
N ASN A 201 -12.38 -2.51 46.97
CA ASN A 201 -12.23 -1.79 48.24
C ASN A 201 -11.24 -0.62 48.08
N VAL A 202 -11.55 0.26 47.12
CA VAL A 202 -10.73 1.41 46.77
C VAL A 202 -10.69 2.39 47.94
N SER A 203 -9.51 2.91 48.27
CA SER A 203 -9.29 3.97 49.24
C SER A 203 -8.77 5.24 48.56
N VAL A 204 -8.82 6.38 49.24
CA VAL A 204 -8.26 7.64 48.72
C VAL A 204 -6.77 7.51 48.31
N LYS A 205 -6.01 6.61 48.95
CA LYS A 205 -4.59 6.36 48.65
C LYS A 205 -4.36 5.62 47.33
N ASP A 206 -5.38 4.96 46.80
CA ASP A 206 -5.30 4.24 45.52
C ASP A 206 -5.53 5.16 44.32
N GLY A 207 -5.99 6.39 44.55
CA GLY A 207 -6.12 7.40 43.52
C GLY A 207 -4.77 7.80 42.91
N GLY A 208 -4.79 8.24 41.67
CA GLY A 208 -3.59 8.65 40.94
C GLY A 208 -3.56 8.17 39.50
N GLN A 209 -2.40 8.35 38.87
CA GLN A 209 -2.19 8.01 37.48
C GLN A 209 -1.69 6.57 37.35
N TYR A 210 -2.52 5.70 36.78
CA TYR A 210 -2.15 4.35 36.39
C TYR A 210 -1.60 4.37 34.98
N ILE A 211 -0.61 3.52 34.71
CA ILE A 211 0.16 3.55 33.47
C ILE A 211 -0.05 2.23 32.76
N CYS A 212 -0.64 2.29 31.56
CA CYS A 212 -0.58 1.22 30.60
C CYS A 212 0.72 1.40 29.80
N GLN A 213 1.54 0.35 29.71
CA GLN A 213 2.72 0.30 28.85
C GLN A 213 2.51 -0.75 27.77
N LEU A 214 2.87 -0.41 26.53
CA LEU A 214 2.88 -1.31 25.39
C LEU A 214 4.31 -1.41 24.86
N TYR A 215 4.83 -2.62 24.84
CA TYR A 215 6.17 -2.93 24.32
C TYR A 215 6.15 -3.14 22.79
N SER A 216 5.70 -2.10 22.08
CA SER A 216 5.74 -1.99 20.62
C SER A 216 7.02 -1.30 20.12
N ASP A 217 7.19 -1.18 18.80
CA ASP A 217 8.21 -0.33 18.19
C ASP A 217 7.55 0.81 17.38
N PRO A 218 7.60 2.07 17.86
CA PRO A 218 8.19 2.52 19.11
C PRO A 218 7.35 2.13 20.35
N PRO A 219 7.94 2.07 21.57
CA PRO A 219 7.20 1.80 22.80
C PRO A 219 6.18 2.91 23.11
N GLN A 220 5.05 2.54 23.73
CA GLN A 220 3.97 3.48 24.04
C GLN A 220 3.56 3.42 25.51
N GLU A 221 3.11 4.57 26.03
CA GLU A 221 2.48 4.70 27.34
C GLU A 221 1.13 5.41 27.21
N ALA A 222 0.13 4.95 27.96
CA ALA A 222 -1.16 5.61 28.10
C ALA A 222 -1.53 5.71 29.58
N PHE A 223 -2.20 6.79 29.96
CA PHE A 223 -2.40 7.17 31.35
C PHE A 223 -3.89 7.22 31.72
N ALA A 224 -4.26 6.50 32.78
CA ALA A 224 -5.61 6.53 33.35
C ALA A 224 -5.57 7.17 34.74
N ASN A 225 -6.28 8.28 34.95
CA ASN A 225 -6.40 8.88 36.27
C ASN A 225 -7.58 8.26 37.02
N VAL A 226 -7.26 7.57 38.13
CA VAL A 226 -8.28 7.06 39.06
C VAL A 226 -8.59 8.15 40.10
N LYS A 227 -9.80 8.69 40.05
CA LYS A 227 -10.34 9.70 40.97
C LYS A 227 -11.29 9.04 41.97
N VAL A 228 -10.92 9.10 43.24
CA VAL A 228 -11.72 8.53 44.34
C VAL A 228 -12.61 9.62 44.93
N LYS A 229 -13.92 9.38 44.94
CA LYS A 229 -14.92 10.24 45.58
C LYS A 229 -15.20 9.71 46.98
N ALA A 230 -15.17 10.60 47.97
CA ALA A 230 -15.60 10.32 49.34
C ALA A 230 -17.13 10.40 49.46
#